data_AF-A0A2R5LDN4-F1
#
_entry.id   AF-A0A2R5LDN4-F1
#
_cell.length_a   1.000
_cell.length_b   1.000
_cell.length_c   1.000
_cell.angle_alpha   90.00
_cell.angle_beta   90.00
_cell.angle_gamma   90.00
#
_symmetry.space_group_name_H-M   'P 1'
#
loop_
_entity.id
_entity.type
_entity.pdbx_description
1 polymer ?
#
loop_
_entity_poly.entity_id
_entity_poly.type
_entity_poly.pdbx_seq_one_letter_code
_entity_poly.pdbx_strand_id
1 'polypeptide(L)'
;MLQELLFALSGFPGDIFVEDKGTFTIAKGTALNHPFEEAVLNKLCMLGYYCKYLKNFIRQAQDKRGFYLDSLCTGLKEVLGEYLNTVATLEQEFDEQVSLLYVQHRLEKYHTLFLPLKTLVDDVTENKVHGCNIFGLVSKYAVTGTPILKEALDRVLFYVQRALVRQSTCWMMRGNLFDPFDEFFIQRETPNKEGDSKDARDSIDSYSLKVELLPSCVPVSLAKKILFTGSAVRVFAQDNPSGQTIYEDAEELSSRCSEMETKRDLTLQEFEDFVEGVRSQAATYLWRIFVEEGSLVSHLQLMRNAFLLGHGDLFQHFIRAADPLLHKRPHADTEYEVNELFQLHCAMLHLEEDTDQLALTIRLPQTDSETACGWDCLGLSYSVAYPLHVIFTPGILTKYAHLFRFLLDVRRTQDVLLRCWLQQTKNKVSCDEESMQLAHMSLHMSSLVESLQYYLQVDVVESQFAALVQRVQTTRDFEAIQQAHSCFLGTLLAQTFILLKPLHEHIREVLRLCRSFADLFLLREDFKKLQGVMKNFETERYLLLRILSTLANRHSEMHISQLLLRLDYSNFLSLAQAKQ
;
A
#
# COMPACT_ATOMS: atom_id res chain seq x y z
N MET A 1 57.40 0.46 35.42
CA MET A 1 56.03 0.82 35.88
C MET A 1 55.34 1.84 34.99
N LEU A 2 55.81 3.09 34.86
CA LEU A 2 55.07 4.11 34.07
C LEU A 2 55.04 3.82 32.55
N GLN A 3 56.14 3.33 31.96
CA GLN A 3 56.14 2.88 30.55
C GLN A 3 55.24 1.65 30.34
N GLU A 4 55.24 0.71 31.29
CA GLU A 4 54.31 -0.43 31.24
C GLU A 4 52.84 -0.02 31.44
N LEU A 5 52.58 1.07 32.18
CA LEU A 5 51.24 1.64 32.34
C LEU A 5 50.74 2.23 31.01
N LEU A 6 51.60 2.92 30.25
CA LEU A 6 51.25 3.40 28.90
C LEU A 6 50.95 2.26 27.92
N PHE A 7 51.73 1.18 27.99
CA PHE A 7 51.47 -0.05 27.23
C PHE A 7 50.13 -0.68 27.62
N ALA A 8 49.82 -0.74 28.92
CA ALA A 8 48.55 -1.23 29.43
C ALA A 8 47.36 -0.35 28.99
N LEU A 9 47.51 0.98 29.03
CA LEU A 9 46.53 1.95 28.54
C LEU A 9 46.27 1.80 27.03
N SER A 10 47.28 1.41 26.26
CA SER A 10 47.15 1.10 24.84
C SER A 10 46.41 -0.22 24.56
N GLY A 11 46.14 -1.01 25.60
CA GLY A 11 45.39 -2.27 25.54
C GLY A 11 46.25 -3.53 25.40
N PHE A 12 47.55 -3.44 25.64
CA PHE A 12 48.47 -4.59 25.62
C PHE A 12 48.79 -5.05 27.05
N PRO A 13 48.68 -6.35 27.36
CA PRO A 13 49.12 -6.87 28.66
C PRO A 13 50.64 -6.75 28.80
N GLY A 14 51.11 -6.47 30.01
CA GLY A 14 52.54 -6.40 30.35
C GLY A 14 52.90 -7.36 31.49
N ASP A 15 54.15 -7.29 31.95
CA ASP A 15 54.64 -8.15 33.03
C ASP A 15 54.13 -7.69 34.40
N ILE A 16 53.93 -6.37 34.60
CA ILE A 16 53.37 -5.80 35.84
C ILE A 16 51.83 -5.73 35.80
N PHE A 17 51.25 -5.52 34.62
CA PHE A 17 49.80 -5.41 34.41
C PHE A 17 49.26 -6.62 33.66
N VAL A 18 48.70 -7.56 34.42
CA VAL A 18 48.23 -8.85 33.93
C VAL A 18 46.71 -8.83 33.78
N GLU A 19 46.20 -9.51 32.76
CA GLU A 19 44.76 -9.71 32.57
C GLU A 19 44.25 -10.79 33.52
N ASP A 20 43.33 -10.43 34.43
CA ASP A 20 42.63 -11.39 35.29
C ASP A 20 41.12 -11.18 35.12
N LYS A 21 40.39 -12.24 34.76
CA LYS A 21 38.91 -12.29 34.65
C LYS A 21 38.22 -11.09 33.96
N GLY A 22 38.84 -10.55 32.91
CA GLY A 22 38.23 -9.44 32.15
C GLY A 22 38.45 -8.06 32.78
N THR A 23 39.46 -7.89 33.62
CA THR A 23 40.03 -6.60 33.99
C THR A 23 41.55 -6.67 33.97
N PHE A 24 42.23 -5.56 33.69
CA PHE A 24 43.66 -5.46 33.93
C PHE A 24 43.87 -5.25 35.43
N THR A 25 44.65 -6.13 36.05
CA THR A 25 45.00 -6.05 37.47
C THR A 25 46.51 -6.04 37.61
N ILE A 26 46.98 -5.41 38.69
CA ILE A 26 48.41 -5.39 39.00
C ILE A 26 48.80 -6.78 39.51
N ALA A 27 49.91 -7.32 39.02
CA ALA A 27 50.42 -8.62 39.46
C ALA A 27 50.62 -8.66 40.97
N LYS A 28 50.04 -9.66 41.65
CA LYS A 28 50.16 -9.87 43.10
C LYS A 28 51.62 -10.17 43.45
N GLY A 29 52.39 -9.14 43.80
CA GLY A 29 53.82 -9.25 44.10
C GLY A 29 54.65 -8.00 43.82
N THR A 30 54.09 -6.96 43.17
CA THR A 30 54.78 -5.67 43.02
C THR A 30 54.75 -4.89 44.33
N ALA A 31 55.92 -4.48 44.82
CA ALA A 31 56.06 -3.63 45.99
C ALA A 31 55.58 -2.20 45.68
N LEU A 32 54.26 -1.98 45.77
CA LEU A 32 53.66 -0.64 45.77
C LEU A 32 53.70 -0.11 47.20
N ASN A 33 54.26 1.08 47.38
CA ASN A 33 54.53 1.65 48.71
C ASN A 33 53.26 2.22 49.38
N HIS A 34 52.19 2.47 48.62
CA HIS A 34 50.96 3.06 49.13
C HIS A 34 49.69 2.46 48.49
N PRO A 35 48.65 2.09 49.27
CA PRO A 35 47.39 1.55 48.76
C PRO A 35 46.60 2.54 47.86
N PHE A 36 46.93 3.83 47.92
CA PHE A 36 46.35 4.85 47.05
C PHE A 36 46.87 4.75 45.61
N GLU A 37 48.17 4.49 45.43
CA GLU A 37 48.78 4.32 44.11
C GLU A 37 48.20 3.08 43.42
N GLU A 38 48.00 1.99 44.17
CA GLU A 38 47.34 0.78 43.69
C GLU A 38 45.91 1.06 43.20
N ALA A 39 45.13 1.85 43.94
CA ALA A 39 43.77 2.22 43.54
C ALA A 39 43.74 3.07 42.27
N VAL A 40 44.66 4.03 42.11
CA VAL A 40 44.75 4.88 40.91
C VAL A 40 45.20 4.07 39.70
N LEU A 41 46.20 3.20 39.88
CA LEU A 41 46.68 2.31 38.83
C LEU A 41 45.58 1.33 38.37
N ASN A 42 44.82 0.76 39.30
CA ASN A 42 43.67 -0.11 38.97
C ASN A 42 42.60 0.66 38.17
N LYS A 43 42.30 1.92 38.53
CA LYS A 43 41.37 2.75 37.74
C LYS A 43 41.89 2.98 36.31
N LEU A 44 43.15 3.34 36.15
CA LEU A 44 43.77 3.53 34.84
C LEU A 44 43.81 2.23 34.01
N CYS A 45 44.06 1.09 34.66
CA CYS A 45 44.02 -0.23 34.03
C CYS A 45 42.63 -0.57 33.47
N MET A 46 41.55 -0.12 34.13
CA MET A 46 40.19 -0.30 33.58
C MET A 46 40.01 0.41 32.23
N LEU A 47 40.61 1.60 32.03
CA LEU A 47 40.59 2.28 30.73
C LEU A 47 41.30 1.47 29.65
N GLY A 48 42.48 0.95 29.98
CA GLY A 48 43.24 0.09 29.06
C GLY A 48 42.43 -1.15 28.67
N TYR A 49 41.70 -1.74 29.62
CA TYR A 49 40.83 -2.88 29.36
C TYR A 49 39.67 -2.50 28.42
N TYR A 50 39.00 -1.37 28.66
CA TYR A 50 37.94 -0.89 27.77
C TYR A 50 38.47 -0.61 26.36
N CYS A 51 39.67 -0.04 26.23
CA CYS A 51 40.31 0.17 24.93
C CYS A 51 40.57 -1.16 24.20
N LYS A 52 41.11 -2.16 24.89
CA LYS A 52 41.30 -3.51 24.34
C LYS A 52 39.99 -4.16 23.93
N TYR A 53 38.96 -4.07 24.77
CA TYR A 53 37.64 -4.63 24.50
C TYR A 53 37.01 -4.03 23.23
N LEU A 54 37.01 -2.69 23.12
CA LEU A 54 36.49 -2.00 21.94
C LEU A 54 37.31 -2.33 20.68
N LYS A 55 38.65 -2.43 20.78
CA LYS A 55 39.51 -2.88 19.66
C LYS A 55 39.19 -4.31 19.21
N ASN A 56 38.95 -5.22 20.15
CA ASN A 56 38.56 -6.60 19.83
C ASN A 56 37.19 -6.66 19.17
N PHE A 57 36.22 -5.90 19.68
CA PHE A 57 34.90 -5.78 19.06
C PHE A 57 35.00 -5.27 17.62
N ILE A 58 35.78 -4.20 17.39
CA ILE A 58 36.00 -3.65 16.04
C ILE A 58 36.57 -4.71 15.09
N ARG A 59 37.53 -5.52 15.52
CA ARG A 59 38.10 -6.61 14.71
C ARG A 59 37.05 -7.67 14.39
N GLN A 60 36.30 -8.12 15.40
CA GLN A 60 35.25 -9.13 15.24
C GLN A 60 34.08 -8.64 14.36
N ALA A 61 33.75 -7.36 14.43
CA ALA A 61 32.68 -6.76 13.65
C ALA A 61 33.06 -6.59 12.18
N GLN A 62 34.34 -6.36 11.86
CA GLN A 62 34.84 -6.36 10.49
C GLN A 62 34.69 -7.73 9.80
N ASP A 63 34.79 -8.82 10.55
CA ASP A 63 34.60 -10.18 10.02
C ASP A 63 33.14 -10.49 9.69
N LYS A 64 32.18 -9.91 10.44
CA LYS A 64 30.74 -10.20 10.31
C LYS A 64 30.04 -9.48 9.14
N ARG A 65 30.69 -8.51 8.50
CA ARG A 65 30.24 -7.73 7.31
C ARG A 65 28.79 -7.21 7.39
N GLY A 66 28.65 -5.89 7.62
CA GLY A 66 27.39 -5.15 7.49
C GLY A 66 27.68 -3.65 7.39
N PHE A 67 26.91 -2.90 6.61
CA PHE A 67 27.14 -1.46 6.39
C PHE A 67 26.96 -0.66 7.69
N TYR A 68 25.95 -0.99 8.49
CA TYR A 68 25.68 -0.28 9.74
C TYR A 68 26.69 -0.65 10.83
N LEU A 69 27.11 -1.92 10.89
CA LEU A 69 28.16 -2.38 11.79
C LEU A 69 29.52 -1.75 11.46
N ASP A 70 29.89 -1.66 10.17
CA ASP A 70 31.16 -1.04 9.76
C ASP A 70 31.14 0.48 9.99
N SER A 71 30.00 1.13 9.80
CA SER A 71 29.81 2.55 10.12
C SER A 71 29.96 2.80 11.62
N LEU A 72 29.36 1.96 12.47
CA LEU A 72 29.53 2.00 13.91
C LEU A 72 31.01 1.81 14.31
N CYS A 73 31.68 0.82 13.70
CA CYS A 73 33.10 0.57 13.95
C CYS A 73 33.97 1.76 13.55
N THR A 74 33.64 2.44 12.46
CA THR A 74 34.35 3.63 12.00
C THR A 74 34.18 4.78 12.98
N GLY A 75 32.97 5.02 13.48
CA GLY A 75 32.73 6.00 14.55
C GLY A 75 33.47 5.68 15.84
N LEU A 76 33.44 4.41 16.28
CA LEU A 76 34.18 3.97 17.47
C LEU A 76 35.70 4.10 17.31
N LYS A 77 36.24 3.83 16.12
CA LYS A 77 37.68 4.03 15.81
C LYS A 77 38.08 5.49 15.93
N GLU A 78 37.24 6.44 15.52
CA GLU A 78 37.54 7.87 15.63
C GLU A 78 37.61 8.30 17.11
N VAL A 79 36.62 7.90 17.91
CA VAL A 79 36.59 8.20 19.35
C VAL A 79 37.77 7.55 20.08
N LEU A 80 38.11 6.30 19.74
CA LEU A 80 39.31 5.63 20.25
C LEU A 80 40.60 6.30 19.78
N GLY A 81 40.62 6.83 18.56
CA GLY A 81 41.75 7.55 17.99
C GLY A 81 42.10 8.79 18.81
N GLU A 82 41.11 9.54 19.27
CA GLU A 82 41.35 10.68 20.18
C GLU A 82 41.95 10.27 21.51
N TYR A 83 41.49 9.16 22.08
CA TYR A 83 42.09 8.59 23.29
C TYR A 83 43.54 8.19 23.05
N LEU A 84 43.83 7.44 21.98
CA LEU A 84 45.18 7.00 21.67
C LEU A 84 46.12 8.19 21.37
N ASN A 85 45.61 9.26 20.74
CA ASN A 85 46.37 10.48 20.56
C ASN A 85 46.72 11.14 21.89
N THR A 86 45.79 11.18 22.85
CA THR A 86 46.11 11.69 24.20
C THR A 86 47.11 10.83 24.95
N VAL A 87 47.07 9.50 24.77
CA VAL A 87 48.06 8.58 25.33
C VAL A 87 49.43 8.80 24.67
N ALA A 88 49.48 9.04 23.36
CA ALA A 88 50.71 9.36 22.63
C ALA A 88 51.29 10.73 23.03
N THR A 89 50.45 11.75 23.28
CA THR A 89 50.94 13.03 23.81
C THR A 89 51.48 12.87 25.22
N LEU A 90 50.83 12.04 26.06
CA LEU A 90 51.36 11.74 27.38
C LEU A 90 52.73 11.05 27.24
N GLU A 91 52.87 10.06 26.36
CA GLU A 91 54.15 9.39 26.08
C GLU A 91 55.28 10.36 25.71
N GLN A 92 54.99 11.41 24.93
CA GLN A 92 55.97 12.45 24.59
C GLN A 92 56.32 13.36 25.77
N GLU A 93 55.35 13.63 26.66
CA GLU A 93 55.53 14.43 27.88
C GLU A 93 56.29 13.65 28.99
N PHE A 94 56.38 12.32 28.89
CA PHE A 94 56.97 11.45 29.92
C PHE A 94 58.48 11.59 30.14
N ASP A 95 59.22 12.24 29.22
CA ASP A 95 60.64 12.55 29.42
C ASP A 95 60.87 13.62 30.52
N GLU A 96 59.83 14.37 30.92
CA GLU A 96 59.89 15.41 31.96
C GLU A 96 59.08 15.01 33.22
N GLN A 97 59.68 14.25 34.16
CA GLN A 97 59.17 13.92 35.52
C GLN A 97 57.64 14.06 35.75
N VAL A 98 56.83 13.31 34.99
CA VAL A 98 55.36 13.37 35.10
C VAL A 98 54.88 12.56 36.32
N SER A 99 54.02 13.17 37.15
CA SER A 99 53.39 12.49 38.30
C SER A 99 52.19 11.65 37.87
N LEU A 100 51.91 10.55 38.60
CA LEU A 100 50.74 9.68 38.36
C LEU A 100 49.40 10.46 38.40
N LEU A 101 49.34 11.50 39.23
CA LEU A 101 48.16 12.35 39.39
C LEU A 101 47.86 13.18 38.13
N TYR A 102 48.90 13.61 37.41
CA TYR A 102 48.78 14.31 36.13
C TYR A 102 48.17 13.41 35.05
N VAL A 103 48.64 12.16 34.97
CA VAL A 103 48.11 11.14 34.06
C VAL A 103 46.65 10.84 34.37
N GLN A 104 46.31 10.68 35.65
CA GLN A 104 44.93 10.48 36.08
C GLN A 104 44.02 11.65 35.67
N HIS A 105 44.44 12.89 35.93
CA HIS A 105 43.66 14.08 35.59
C HIS A 105 43.36 14.18 34.08
N ARG A 106 44.36 13.89 33.23
CA ARG A 106 44.21 13.93 31.76
C ARG A 106 43.30 12.82 31.22
N LEU A 107 43.26 11.67 31.89
CA LEU A 107 42.49 10.50 31.47
C LEU A 107 41.11 10.38 32.15
N GLU A 108 40.78 11.24 33.12
CA GLU A 108 39.50 11.25 33.83
C GLU A 108 38.31 11.41 32.87
N LYS A 109 38.47 12.25 31.83
CA LYS A 109 37.44 12.46 30.80
C LYS A 109 37.04 11.20 30.03
N TYR A 110 37.92 10.19 29.96
CA TYR A 110 37.65 8.93 29.25
C TYR A 110 36.98 7.88 30.14
N HIS A 111 37.07 8.01 31.47
CA HIS A 111 36.37 7.11 32.40
C HIS A 111 34.86 7.24 32.28
N THR A 112 34.37 8.47 32.12
CA THR A 112 32.94 8.76 31.93
C THR A 112 32.45 8.39 30.53
N LEU A 113 33.36 8.26 29.55
CA LEU A 113 33.04 7.98 28.15
C LEU A 113 33.07 6.48 27.81
N PHE A 114 34.06 5.73 28.29
CA PHE A 114 34.21 4.31 27.90
C PHE A 114 33.20 3.37 28.55
N LEU A 115 32.70 3.66 29.75
CA LEU A 115 31.70 2.81 30.39
C LEU A 115 30.39 2.77 29.58
N PRO A 116 29.78 3.92 29.17
CA PRO A 116 28.63 3.93 28.27
C PRO A 116 28.90 3.28 26.90
N LEU A 117 30.08 3.51 26.32
CA LEU A 117 30.44 2.90 25.02
C LEU A 117 30.56 1.39 25.11
N LYS A 118 31.11 0.86 26.22
CA LYS A 118 31.12 -0.57 26.48
C LYS A 118 29.69 -1.12 26.59
N THR A 119 28.82 -0.49 27.37
CA THR A 119 27.43 -0.95 27.49
C THR A 119 26.70 -0.93 26.15
N LEU A 120 26.96 0.05 25.29
CA LEU A 120 26.41 0.10 23.94
C LEU A 120 26.90 -1.08 23.09
N VAL A 121 28.19 -1.41 23.17
CA VAL A 121 28.77 -2.56 22.44
C VAL A 121 28.26 -3.90 22.97
N ASP A 122 28.09 -4.01 24.28
CA ASP A 122 27.51 -5.18 24.92
C ASP A 122 26.05 -5.36 24.47
N ASP A 123 25.24 -4.30 24.49
CA ASP A 123 23.86 -4.32 24.00
C ASP A 123 23.76 -4.68 22.51
N VAL A 124 24.69 -4.22 21.67
CA VAL A 124 24.74 -4.61 20.24
C VAL A 124 25.06 -6.10 20.09
N THR A 125 25.98 -6.62 20.93
CA THR A 125 26.48 -7.99 20.83
C THR A 125 25.50 -9.01 21.42
N GLU A 126 24.92 -8.71 22.58
CA GLU A 126 23.98 -9.58 23.30
C GLU A 126 22.63 -9.64 22.59
N ASN A 127 22.09 -8.51 22.14
CA ASN A 127 20.81 -8.46 21.44
C ASN A 127 20.92 -8.80 19.94
N LYS A 128 22.15 -9.06 19.42
CA LYS A 128 22.42 -9.31 17.99
C LYS A 128 21.73 -8.29 17.09
N VAL A 129 21.83 -7.02 17.44
CA VAL A 129 21.15 -5.94 16.72
C VAL A 129 21.72 -5.85 15.31
N HIS A 130 20.83 -5.91 14.31
CA HIS A 130 21.20 -5.92 12.89
C HIS A 130 20.67 -4.69 12.16
N GLY A 131 21.46 -4.20 11.20
CA GLY A 131 21.08 -3.13 10.26
C GLY A 131 20.63 -1.81 10.92
N CYS A 132 19.53 -1.27 10.40
CA CYS A 132 18.91 -0.02 10.87
C CYS A 132 18.65 0.04 12.38
N ASN A 133 18.44 -1.07 13.07
CA ASN A 133 18.20 -1.05 14.52
C ASN A 133 19.42 -0.56 15.32
N ILE A 134 20.63 -0.65 14.75
CA ILE A 134 21.86 -0.08 15.33
C ILE A 134 21.72 1.45 15.41
N PHE A 135 21.16 2.08 14.39
CA PHE A 135 20.88 3.51 14.39
C PHE A 135 19.91 3.90 15.52
N GLY A 136 18.82 3.13 15.68
CA GLY A 136 17.84 3.35 16.75
C GLY A 136 18.46 3.25 18.15
N LEU A 137 19.35 2.26 18.35
CA LEU A 137 20.05 2.07 19.63
C LEU A 137 21.02 3.23 19.91
N VAL A 138 21.89 3.57 18.95
CA VAL A 138 22.87 4.68 19.11
C VAL A 138 22.14 6.00 19.36
N SER A 139 21.04 6.25 18.64
CA SER A 139 20.20 7.43 18.85
C SER A 139 19.63 7.49 20.28
N LYS A 140 19.17 6.35 20.83
CA LYS A 140 18.71 6.27 22.22
C LYS A 140 19.82 6.61 23.23
N TYR A 141 21.05 6.13 22.98
CA TYR A 141 22.21 6.45 23.82
C TYR A 141 22.68 7.90 23.65
N ALA A 142 22.51 8.51 22.48
CA ALA A 142 22.90 9.91 22.23
C ALA A 142 22.06 10.91 23.04
N VAL A 143 20.86 10.53 23.49
CA VAL A 143 20.03 11.34 24.42
C VAL A 143 20.61 11.27 25.84
N THR A 144 21.75 11.91 26.04
CA THR A 144 22.43 12.01 27.34
C THR A 144 22.66 13.47 27.74
N GLY A 145 22.67 13.73 29.05
CA GLY A 145 22.92 15.06 29.61
C GLY A 145 24.41 15.41 29.79
N THR A 146 25.31 14.47 29.53
CA THR A 146 26.76 14.65 29.68
C THR A 146 27.38 15.14 28.37
N PRO A 147 27.98 16.34 28.31
CA PRO A 147 28.41 16.96 27.05
C PRO A 147 29.52 16.18 26.34
N ILE A 148 30.47 15.61 27.10
CA ILE A 148 31.60 14.84 26.56
C ILE A 148 31.11 13.54 25.88
N LEU A 149 30.14 12.87 26.51
CA LEU A 149 29.55 11.65 25.97
C LEU A 149 28.67 11.96 24.76
N LYS A 150 27.88 13.03 24.85
CA LYS A 150 27.04 13.51 23.75
C LYS A 150 27.86 13.81 22.51
N GLU A 151 28.94 14.58 22.63
CA GLU A 151 29.81 14.90 21.49
C GLU A 151 30.41 13.64 20.82
N ALA A 152 30.84 12.67 21.62
CA ALA A 152 31.38 11.42 21.09
C ALA A 152 30.30 10.54 20.43
N LEU A 153 29.11 10.44 21.04
CA LEU A 153 27.99 9.68 20.48
C LEU A 153 27.39 10.35 19.25
N ASP A 154 27.35 11.68 19.18
CA ASP A 154 26.89 12.44 18.00
C ASP A 154 27.81 12.17 16.80
N ARG A 155 29.14 12.05 17.01
CA ARG A 155 30.08 11.63 15.96
C ARG A 155 29.86 10.20 15.50
N VAL A 156 29.61 9.27 16.42
CA VAL A 156 29.29 7.88 16.07
C VAL A 156 27.95 7.83 15.32
N LEU A 157 26.96 8.59 15.78
CA LEU A 157 25.64 8.70 15.18
C LEU A 157 25.75 9.24 13.74
N PHE A 158 26.60 10.24 13.49
CA PHE A 158 26.84 10.78 12.15
C PHE A 158 27.24 9.70 11.13
N TYR A 159 28.16 8.80 11.47
CA TYR A 159 28.57 7.73 10.54
C TYR A 159 27.43 6.75 10.24
N VAL A 160 26.66 6.36 11.27
CA VAL A 160 25.54 5.43 11.12
C VAL A 160 24.38 6.09 10.36
N GLN A 161 24.10 7.37 10.64
CA GLN A 161 23.11 8.17 9.93
C GLN A 161 23.48 8.35 8.46
N ARG A 162 24.76 8.59 8.16
CA ARG A 162 25.25 8.69 6.78
C ARG A 162 25.00 7.41 5.98
N ALA A 163 25.14 6.23 6.58
CA ALA A 163 24.79 4.97 5.92
C ALA A 163 23.30 4.90 5.57
N LEU A 164 22.42 5.30 6.50
CA LEU A 164 20.97 5.35 6.31
C LEU A 164 20.57 6.34 5.21
N VAL A 165 21.11 7.57 5.26
CA VAL A 165 20.84 8.62 4.26
C VAL A 165 21.31 8.15 2.90
N ARG A 166 22.52 7.58 2.78
CA ARG A 166 23.06 7.09 1.52
C ARG A 166 22.23 5.96 0.92
N GLN A 167 21.76 5.00 1.73
CA GLN A 167 20.87 3.94 1.23
C GLN A 167 19.53 4.52 0.76
N SER A 168 18.98 5.48 1.52
CA SER A 168 17.73 6.16 1.18
C SER A 168 17.86 6.99 -0.10
N THR A 169 18.93 7.77 -0.27
CA THR A 169 19.20 8.58 -1.47
C THR A 169 19.45 7.69 -2.69
N CYS A 170 20.19 6.58 -2.55
CA CYS A 170 20.38 5.62 -3.63
C CYS A 170 19.06 4.99 -4.09
N TRP A 171 18.20 4.62 -3.14
CA TRP A 171 16.88 4.08 -3.41
C TRP A 171 15.98 5.11 -4.12
N MET A 172 15.89 6.33 -3.59
CA MET A 172 15.06 7.39 -4.17
C MET A 172 15.55 7.80 -5.57
N MET A 173 16.85 7.97 -5.78
CA MET A 173 17.37 8.49 -7.04
C MET A 173 17.44 7.45 -8.16
N ARG A 174 17.71 6.19 -7.83
CA ARG A 174 18.01 5.14 -8.82
C ARG A 174 17.04 3.96 -8.81
N GLY A 175 16.16 3.85 -7.81
CA GLY A 175 15.29 2.68 -7.64
C GLY A 175 16.06 1.38 -7.37
N ASN A 176 17.37 1.45 -7.08
CA ASN A 176 18.22 0.29 -6.85
C ASN A 176 18.39 0.07 -5.36
N LEU A 177 17.84 -1.05 -4.87
CA LEU A 177 18.01 -1.49 -3.50
C LEU A 177 19.33 -2.24 -3.37
N PHE A 178 20.38 -1.53 -2.98
CA PHE A 178 21.70 -2.14 -2.73
C PHE A 178 21.79 -2.57 -1.26
N ASP A 179 21.19 -3.72 -0.95
CA ASP A 179 21.19 -4.30 0.39
C ASP A 179 21.62 -5.78 0.39
N PRO A 180 22.93 -6.08 0.27
CA PRO A 180 23.44 -7.45 0.27
C PRO A 180 23.28 -8.18 1.62
N PHE A 181 22.98 -7.45 2.69
CA PHE A 181 22.96 -7.96 4.07
C PHE A 181 21.57 -7.88 4.72
N ASP A 182 20.52 -7.53 3.97
CA ASP A 182 19.14 -7.38 4.49
C ASP A 182 19.07 -6.43 5.71
N GLU A 183 19.82 -5.33 5.67
CA GLU A 183 19.95 -4.35 6.75
C GLU A 183 18.95 -3.20 6.66
N PHE A 184 18.39 -2.95 5.47
CA PHE A 184 17.50 -1.82 5.20
C PHE A 184 16.03 -2.17 5.47
N PHE A 185 15.22 -1.16 5.82
CA PHE A 185 13.80 -1.37 6.17
C PHE A 185 12.89 -1.60 4.96
N ILE A 186 13.41 -1.53 3.73
CA ILE A 186 12.67 -1.83 2.50
C ILE A 186 13.09 -3.22 1.99
N GLN A 187 12.12 -4.06 1.65
CA GLN A 187 12.36 -5.37 1.06
C GLN A 187 11.55 -5.55 -0.22
N ARG A 188 12.12 -6.28 -1.18
CA ARG A 188 11.34 -6.81 -2.30
C ARG A 188 10.56 -8.03 -1.84
N GLU A 189 9.25 -8.02 -1.99
CA GLU A 189 8.44 -9.22 -1.80
C GLU A 189 8.83 -10.24 -2.86
N THR A 190 9.34 -11.40 -2.43
CA THR A 190 9.52 -12.51 -3.38
C THR A 190 8.13 -12.98 -3.78
N PRO A 191 7.80 -13.07 -5.09
CA PRO A 191 6.54 -13.66 -5.49
C PRO A 191 6.48 -15.08 -4.93
N ASN A 192 5.45 -15.38 -4.15
CA ASN A 192 5.23 -16.72 -3.64
C ASN A 192 5.31 -17.69 -4.82
N LYS A 193 6.13 -18.73 -4.66
CA LYS A 193 6.30 -19.79 -5.65
C LYS A 193 4.96 -20.48 -5.86
N GLU A 194 4.24 -20.09 -6.91
CA GLU A 194 3.32 -20.93 -7.70
C GLU A 194 2.77 -20.10 -8.87
N GLY A 195 3.35 -20.27 -10.06
CA GLY A 195 2.56 -20.22 -11.28
C GLY A 195 2.56 -18.97 -12.17
N ASP A 196 3.35 -17.92 -11.93
CA ASP A 196 3.46 -16.82 -12.89
C ASP A 196 4.84 -16.67 -13.52
N SER A 197 4.79 -16.52 -14.84
CA SER A 197 5.87 -16.38 -15.81
C SER A 197 6.98 -15.43 -15.34
N LYS A 198 8.20 -15.63 -15.86
CA LYS A 198 9.40 -14.78 -15.64
C LYS A 198 9.25 -13.31 -16.07
N ASP A 199 8.06 -12.88 -16.48
CA ASP A 199 7.70 -11.54 -16.97
C ASP A 199 6.73 -10.81 -16.01
N ALA A 200 6.76 -11.13 -14.71
CA ALA A 200 6.03 -10.35 -13.70
C ALA A 200 6.68 -8.97 -13.60
N ARG A 201 6.15 -8.00 -14.37
CA ARG A 201 6.51 -6.58 -14.28
C ARG A 201 6.49 -6.16 -12.81
N ASP A 202 7.55 -5.50 -12.34
CA ASP A 202 7.61 -5.01 -10.96
C ASP A 202 6.43 -4.03 -10.78
N SER A 203 5.41 -4.41 -10.00
CA SER A 203 4.35 -3.49 -9.59
C SER A 203 4.85 -2.61 -8.44
N ILE A 204 4.25 -1.44 -8.21
CA ILE A 204 4.57 -0.60 -7.04
C ILE A 204 4.46 -1.39 -5.73
N ASP A 205 3.54 -2.36 -5.68
CA ASP A 205 3.31 -3.21 -4.51
C ASP A 205 4.38 -4.31 -4.32
N SER A 206 5.37 -4.44 -5.22
CA SER A 206 6.45 -5.43 -5.09
C SER A 206 7.47 -5.10 -3.99
N TYR A 207 7.38 -3.93 -3.37
CA TYR A 207 8.21 -3.50 -2.25
C TYR A 207 7.38 -3.25 -1.00
N SER A 208 7.82 -3.81 0.13
CA SER A 208 7.17 -3.62 1.42
C SER A 208 8.15 -3.23 2.52
N LEU A 209 7.60 -2.71 3.63
CA LEU A 209 8.36 -2.26 4.78
C LEU A 209 8.57 -3.43 5.76
N LYS A 210 9.83 -3.74 6.07
CA LYS A 210 10.21 -4.59 7.21
C LYS A 210 10.09 -3.75 8.49
N VAL A 211 8.91 -3.81 9.13
CA VAL A 211 8.64 -3.08 10.38
C VAL A 211 9.64 -3.45 11.49
N GLU A 212 10.17 -4.67 11.49
CA GLU A 212 11.16 -5.15 12.45
C GLU A 212 12.52 -4.43 12.38
N LEU A 213 12.87 -3.89 11.21
CA LEU A 213 14.12 -3.16 10.99
C LEU A 213 13.91 -1.63 11.01
N LEU A 214 12.70 -1.16 11.30
CA LEU A 214 12.42 0.27 11.36
C LEU A 214 12.93 0.83 12.71
N PRO A 215 13.88 1.78 12.71
CA PRO A 215 14.35 2.41 13.94
C PRO A 215 13.21 3.18 14.62
N SER A 216 13.13 3.11 15.95
CA SER A 216 12.08 3.82 16.72
C SER A 216 12.11 5.35 16.54
N CYS A 217 13.25 5.91 16.14
CA CYS A 217 13.41 7.33 15.85
C CYS A 217 12.88 7.76 14.47
N VAL A 218 12.61 6.82 13.56
CA VAL A 218 12.12 7.11 12.21
C VAL A 218 10.61 6.86 12.14
N PRO A 219 9.80 7.89 11.85
CA PRO A 219 8.36 7.72 11.70
C PRO A 219 8.00 6.79 10.53
N VAL A 220 6.95 5.99 10.71
CA VAL A 220 6.42 5.13 9.65
C VAL A 220 5.97 5.94 8.43
N SER A 221 5.51 7.18 8.65
CA SER A 221 5.16 8.12 7.57
C SER A 221 6.36 8.42 6.67
N LEU A 222 7.52 8.73 7.24
CA LEU A 222 8.74 8.99 6.50
C LEU A 222 9.19 7.74 5.71
N ALA A 223 9.16 6.57 6.35
CA ALA A 223 9.52 5.31 5.68
C ALA A 223 8.62 5.00 4.47
N LYS A 224 7.31 5.27 4.58
CA LYS A 224 6.36 5.15 3.46
C LYS A 224 6.68 6.11 2.30
N LYS A 225 7.08 7.34 2.59
CA LYS A 225 7.49 8.31 1.55
C LYS A 225 8.74 7.82 0.80
N ILE A 226 9.75 7.33 1.53
CA ILE A 226 10.98 6.77 0.93
C ILE A 226 10.63 5.55 0.06
N LEU A 227 9.77 4.67 0.55
CA LEU A 227 9.28 3.51 -0.19
C LEU A 227 8.62 3.93 -1.51
N PHE A 228 7.62 4.81 -1.43
CA PHE A 228 6.90 5.30 -2.60
C PHE A 228 7.85 5.90 -3.63
N THR A 229 8.71 6.84 -3.24
CA THR A 229 9.64 7.52 -4.16
C THR A 229 10.51 6.53 -4.91
N GLY A 230 11.16 5.58 -4.23
CA GLY A 230 12.03 4.62 -4.94
C GLY A 230 11.24 3.54 -5.70
N SER A 231 10.05 3.15 -5.24
CA SER A 231 9.17 2.25 -6.02
C SER A 231 8.70 2.90 -7.31
N ALA A 232 8.33 4.19 -7.26
CA ALA A 232 8.04 4.98 -8.44
C ALA A 232 9.26 4.99 -9.36
N VAL A 233 10.43 5.37 -8.85
CA VAL A 233 11.63 5.40 -9.68
C VAL A 233 11.93 4.07 -10.35
N ARG A 234 11.75 2.96 -9.65
CA ARG A 234 12.01 1.64 -10.22
C ARG A 234 11.00 1.22 -11.29
N VAL A 235 9.70 1.35 -11.01
CA VAL A 235 8.64 0.96 -11.97
C VAL A 235 8.81 1.73 -13.27
N PHE A 236 9.08 3.04 -13.18
CA PHE A 236 9.21 3.87 -14.37
C PHE A 236 10.61 3.81 -15.01
N ALA A 237 11.66 3.44 -14.26
CA ALA A 237 12.98 3.20 -14.85
C ALA A 237 13.04 1.92 -15.70
N GLN A 238 12.21 0.90 -15.39
CA GLN A 238 12.16 -0.34 -16.18
C GLN A 238 11.41 -0.16 -17.50
N ASP A 239 10.36 0.64 -17.49
CA ASP A 239 9.44 0.78 -18.62
C ASP A 239 9.70 2.04 -19.46
N ASN A 240 10.67 2.91 -19.13
CA ASN A 240 10.99 4.11 -19.89
C ASN A 240 11.81 3.80 -21.17
N PRO A 241 11.25 3.94 -22.39
CA PRO A 241 12.00 3.76 -23.63
C PRO A 241 12.98 4.92 -23.92
N SER A 242 12.82 6.06 -23.24
CA SER A 242 13.55 7.31 -23.48
C SER A 242 14.77 7.52 -22.59
N GLY A 243 14.94 6.72 -21.53
CA GLY A 243 16.06 6.86 -20.58
C GLY A 243 16.10 8.18 -19.82
N GLN A 244 15.04 8.99 -19.87
CA GLN A 244 14.95 10.25 -19.13
C GLN A 244 14.79 9.97 -17.64
N THR A 245 15.55 10.70 -16.81
CA THR A 245 15.40 10.66 -15.37
C THR A 245 14.07 11.32 -14.98
N ILE A 246 13.40 10.76 -13.97
CA ILE A 246 12.17 11.30 -13.37
C ILE A 246 12.34 12.73 -12.86
N TYR A 247 13.58 13.09 -12.54
CA TYR A 247 13.95 14.39 -12.04
C TYR A 247 14.43 15.30 -13.16
N GLU A 248 13.78 16.46 -13.31
CA GLU A 248 14.15 17.50 -14.27
C GLU A 248 15.54 18.09 -13.93
N ASP A 249 15.87 18.21 -12.64
CA ASP A 249 17.14 18.72 -12.10
C ASP A 249 17.94 17.63 -11.36
N ALA A 250 18.25 16.52 -12.05
CA ALA A 250 18.95 15.39 -11.45
C ALA A 250 20.32 15.76 -10.84
N GLU A 251 21.02 16.75 -11.41
CA GLU A 251 22.32 17.24 -10.89
C GLU A 251 22.17 18.05 -9.60
N GLU A 252 21.15 18.90 -9.50
CA GLU A 252 20.86 19.67 -8.28
C GLU A 252 20.46 18.73 -7.14
N LEU A 253 19.59 17.75 -7.41
CA LEU A 253 19.20 16.75 -6.43
C LEU A 253 20.38 15.89 -5.98
N SER A 254 21.28 15.51 -6.89
CA SER A 254 22.51 14.79 -6.52
C SER A 254 23.42 15.64 -5.63
N SER A 255 23.48 16.95 -5.87
CA SER A 255 24.22 17.89 -5.04
C SER A 255 23.62 17.99 -3.65
N ARG A 256 22.29 18.16 -3.56
CA ARG A 256 21.54 18.17 -2.29
C ARG A 256 21.65 16.84 -1.53
N CYS A 257 21.63 15.69 -2.22
CA CYS A 257 21.90 14.39 -1.59
C CYS A 257 23.28 14.36 -0.93
N SER A 258 24.30 14.85 -1.65
CA SER A 258 25.69 14.88 -1.16
C SER A 258 25.87 15.84 0.03
N GLU A 259 25.17 16.97 0.02
CA GLU A 259 25.12 17.91 1.16
C GLU A 259 24.49 17.23 2.39
N MET A 260 23.40 16.50 2.21
CA MET A 260 22.74 15.78 3.30
C MET A 260 23.59 14.63 3.85
N GLU A 261 24.38 13.95 3.01
CA GLU A 261 25.30 12.89 3.42
C GLU A 261 26.53 13.42 4.20
N THR A 262 26.90 14.69 4.00
CA THR A 262 28.11 15.29 4.61
C THR A 262 27.80 16.16 5.83
N LYS A 263 26.54 16.52 6.04
CA LYS A 263 26.10 17.37 7.16
C LYS A 263 26.16 16.62 8.51
N ARG A 264 26.92 17.17 9.45
CA ARG A 264 27.13 16.58 10.79
C ARG A 264 25.92 16.70 11.72
N ASP A 265 25.27 17.86 11.71
CA ASP A 265 24.11 18.16 12.57
C ASP A 265 22.80 18.02 11.77
N LEU A 266 22.58 16.87 11.15
CA LEU A 266 21.35 16.63 10.40
C LEU A 266 20.20 16.28 11.35
N THR A 267 19.25 17.20 11.47
CA THR A 267 18.02 16.92 12.23
C THR A 267 17.07 16.03 11.45
N LEU A 268 16.24 15.26 12.16
CA LEU A 268 15.23 14.40 11.52
C LEU A 268 14.25 15.22 10.67
N GLN A 269 13.86 16.41 11.13
CA GLN A 269 12.93 17.27 10.40
C GLN A 269 13.49 17.75 9.06
N GLU A 270 14.77 18.16 9.02
CA GLU A 270 15.41 18.55 7.75
C GLU A 270 15.50 17.37 6.78
N PHE A 271 15.71 16.15 7.28
CA PHE A 271 15.68 14.95 6.47
C PHE A 271 14.25 14.64 5.96
N GLU A 272 13.23 14.82 6.80
CA GLU A 272 11.83 14.68 6.40
C GLU A 272 11.42 15.69 5.32
N ASP A 273 11.81 16.95 5.47
CA ASP A 273 11.55 18.02 4.51
C ASP A 273 12.26 17.76 3.17
N PHE A 274 13.50 17.25 3.23
CA PHE A 274 14.23 16.81 2.05
C PHE A 274 13.52 15.67 1.32
N VAL A 275 13.14 14.61 2.04
CA VAL A 275 12.41 13.47 1.46
C VAL A 275 11.05 13.90 0.88
N GLU A 276 10.34 14.80 1.56
CA GLU A 276 9.07 15.35 1.05
C GLU A 276 9.27 16.13 -0.25
N GLY A 277 10.36 16.92 -0.35
CA GLY A 277 10.72 17.60 -1.59
C GLY A 277 10.96 16.64 -2.75
N VAL A 278 11.75 15.58 -2.53
CA VAL A 278 12.02 14.55 -3.56
C VAL A 278 10.75 13.79 -3.93
N ARG A 279 9.93 13.44 -2.94
CA ARG A 279 8.63 12.76 -3.15
C ARG A 279 7.68 13.62 -3.98
N SER A 280 7.53 14.91 -3.65
CA SER A 280 6.65 15.84 -4.36
C SER A 280 7.04 16.01 -5.83
N GLN A 281 8.35 16.09 -6.12
CA GLN A 281 8.85 16.11 -7.49
C GLN A 281 8.54 14.81 -8.24
N ALA A 282 8.80 13.65 -7.63
CA ALA A 282 8.47 12.36 -8.21
C ALA A 282 6.95 12.24 -8.47
N ALA A 283 6.11 12.61 -7.51
CA ALA A 283 4.66 12.57 -7.64
C ALA A 283 4.12 13.50 -8.73
N THR A 284 4.71 14.69 -8.90
CA THR A 284 4.36 15.64 -9.96
C THR A 284 4.75 15.12 -11.34
N TYR A 285 5.93 14.50 -11.45
CA TYR A 285 6.37 13.87 -12.70
C TYR A 285 5.47 12.70 -13.08
N LEU A 286 5.12 11.84 -12.12
CA LEU A 286 4.15 10.77 -12.35
C LEU A 286 2.79 11.32 -12.76
N TRP A 287 2.32 12.38 -12.12
CA TRP A 287 1.08 13.03 -12.52
C TRP A 287 1.11 13.44 -14.00
N ARG A 288 2.22 14.04 -14.46
CA ARG A 288 2.39 14.44 -15.87
C ARG A 288 2.32 13.24 -16.82
N ILE A 289 3.07 12.18 -16.52
CA ILE A 289 3.07 10.95 -17.34
C ILE A 289 1.66 10.34 -17.40
N PHE A 290 0.93 10.25 -16.29
CA PHE A 290 -0.36 9.57 -16.30
C PHE A 290 -1.47 10.41 -16.92
N VAL A 291 -1.52 11.70 -16.59
CA VAL A 291 -2.61 12.59 -17.00
C VAL A 291 -2.39 13.13 -18.41
N GLU A 292 -1.17 13.54 -18.76
CA GLU A 292 -0.86 14.12 -20.07
C GLU A 292 -0.51 13.05 -21.09
N GLU A 293 0.52 12.21 -20.82
CA GLU A 293 0.99 11.22 -21.79
C GLU A 293 0.07 9.98 -21.85
N GLY A 294 -0.35 9.49 -20.69
CA GLY A 294 -1.19 8.31 -20.53
C GLY A 294 -2.69 8.57 -20.72
N SER A 295 -3.10 9.83 -20.92
CA SER A 295 -4.51 10.21 -21.07
C SER A 295 -5.43 9.55 -20.03
N LEU A 296 -5.06 9.59 -18.74
CA LEU A 296 -5.80 8.88 -17.68
C LEU A 296 -7.30 9.21 -17.68
N VAL A 297 -7.67 10.46 -17.99
CA VAL A 297 -9.07 10.89 -17.99
C VAL A 297 -9.89 10.18 -19.06
N SER A 298 -9.34 9.94 -20.26
CA SER A 298 -10.06 9.19 -21.30
C SER A 298 -10.23 7.73 -20.90
N HIS A 299 -9.21 7.11 -20.30
CA HIS A 299 -9.32 5.74 -19.82
C HIS A 299 -10.27 5.61 -18.61
N LEU A 300 -10.37 6.61 -17.74
CA LEU A 300 -11.40 6.64 -16.69
C LEU A 300 -12.81 6.76 -17.28
N GLN A 301 -12.98 7.57 -18.34
CA GLN A 301 -14.23 7.64 -19.10
C GLN A 301 -14.55 6.30 -19.76
N LEU A 302 -13.56 5.62 -20.35
CA LEU A 302 -13.71 4.28 -20.89
C LEU A 302 -14.18 3.29 -19.82
N MET A 303 -13.51 3.28 -18.67
CA MET A 303 -13.87 2.40 -17.55
C MET A 303 -15.30 2.67 -17.07
N ARG A 304 -15.74 3.92 -17.01
CA ARG A 304 -17.14 4.28 -16.72
C ARG A 304 -18.07 3.75 -17.82
N ASN A 305 -17.75 4.05 -19.07
CA ASN A 305 -18.58 3.76 -20.23
C ASN A 305 -18.80 2.25 -20.41
N ALA A 306 -17.76 1.44 -20.17
CA ALA A 306 -17.79 0.00 -20.31
C ALA A 306 -18.21 -0.73 -19.01
N PHE A 307 -17.47 -0.56 -17.90
CA PHE A 307 -17.76 -1.33 -16.66
C PHE A 307 -18.96 -0.80 -15.89
N LEU A 308 -19.25 0.51 -15.94
CA LEU A 308 -20.38 1.11 -15.23
C LEU A 308 -21.60 1.34 -16.13
N LEU A 309 -21.58 0.78 -17.35
CA LEU A 309 -22.66 0.86 -18.34
C LEU A 309 -23.05 2.29 -18.74
N GLY A 310 -22.07 3.20 -18.85
CA GLY A 310 -22.31 4.58 -19.31
C GLY A 310 -22.88 4.66 -20.74
N HIS A 311 -22.46 3.76 -21.64
CA HIS A 311 -23.11 3.57 -22.95
C HIS A 311 -24.31 2.64 -22.83
N GLY A 312 -25.40 3.15 -22.26
CA GLY A 312 -26.61 2.38 -22.02
C GLY A 312 -27.31 1.86 -23.28
N ASP A 313 -27.04 2.48 -24.43
CA ASP A 313 -27.48 2.11 -25.77
C ASP A 313 -26.70 0.91 -26.33
N LEU A 314 -25.36 0.94 -26.26
CA LEU A 314 -24.50 -0.19 -26.63
C LEU A 314 -24.93 -1.45 -25.90
N PHE A 315 -25.00 -1.39 -24.57
CA PHE A 315 -25.39 -2.55 -23.78
C PHE A 315 -26.84 -2.96 -24.00
N GLN A 316 -27.75 -2.04 -24.35
CA GLN A 316 -29.11 -2.42 -24.69
C GLN A 316 -29.18 -3.20 -26.01
N HIS A 317 -28.46 -2.78 -27.04
CA HIS A 317 -28.37 -3.50 -28.30
C HIS A 317 -27.66 -4.84 -28.14
N PHE A 318 -26.52 -4.86 -27.44
CA PHE A 318 -25.76 -6.05 -27.14
C PHE A 318 -26.58 -7.08 -26.34
N ILE A 319 -27.30 -6.66 -25.28
CA ILE A 319 -28.12 -7.58 -24.47
C ILE A 319 -29.14 -8.31 -25.35
N ARG A 320 -29.80 -7.61 -26.26
CA ARG A 320 -30.81 -8.21 -27.16
C ARG A 320 -30.20 -9.18 -28.17
N ALA A 321 -29.03 -8.87 -28.69
CA ALA A 321 -28.33 -9.73 -29.64
C ALA A 321 -27.71 -10.97 -28.99
N ALA A 322 -27.17 -10.80 -27.76
CA ALA A 322 -26.50 -11.87 -27.02
C ALA A 322 -27.47 -12.76 -26.22
N ASP A 323 -28.71 -12.33 -25.96
CA ASP A 323 -29.74 -13.11 -25.26
C ASP A 323 -29.87 -14.56 -25.76
N PRO A 324 -30.05 -14.84 -27.08
CA PRO A 324 -30.20 -16.22 -27.57
C PRO A 324 -28.97 -17.10 -27.34
N LEU A 325 -27.76 -16.52 -27.29
CA LEU A 325 -26.50 -17.25 -27.08
C LEU A 325 -26.26 -17.50 -25.59
N LEU A 326 -26.47 -16.48 -24.76
CA LEU A 326 -26.13 -16.49 -23.33
C LEU A 326 -27.25 -17.04 -22.43
N HIS A 327 -28.46 -17.26 -22.94
CA HIS A 327 -29.52 -17.94 -22.20
C HIS A 327 -29.23 -19.43 -21.97
N LYS A 328 -28.34 -20.04 -22.79
CA LYS A 328 -27.88 -21.42 -22.65
C LYS A 328 -26.54 -21.48 -21.90
N ARG A 329 -26.12 -22.70 -21.53
CA ARG A 329 -24.80 -22.93 -20.92
C ARG A 329 -23.70 -22.51 -21.91
N PRO A 330 -22.67 -21.77 -21.47
CA PRO A 330 -21.59 -21.35 -22.35
C PRO A 330 -20.72 -22.55 -22.76
N HIS A 331 -20.29 -22.55 -24.02
CA HIS A 331 -19.32 -23.48 -24.59
C HIS A 331 -17.97 -22.78 -24.81
N ALA A 332 -16.93 -23.53 -25.17
CA ALA A 332 -15.58 -22.96 -25.39
C ALA A 332 -15.57 -21.85 -26.47
N ASP A 333 -16.41 -21.99 -27.51
CA ASP A 333 -16.47 -21.04 -28.62
C ASP A 333 -17.36 -19.82 -28.31
N THR A 334 -18.17 -19.87 -27.25
CA THR A 334 -19.11 -18.78 -26.89
C THR A 334 -18.37 -17.49 -26.55
N GLU A 335 -17.14 -17.55 -26.04
CA GLU A 335 -16.33 -16.35 -25.76
C GLU A 335 -15.97 -15.61 -27.05
N TYR A 336 -15.61 -16.34 -28.11
CA TYR A 336 -15.29 -15.75 -29.40
C TYR A 336 -16.55 -15.12 -30.04
N GLU A 337 -17.65 -15.86 -30.10
CA GLU A 337 -18.92 -15.38 -30.67
C GLU A 337 -19.44 -14.12 -29.97
N VAL A 338 -19.35 -14.07 -28.64
CA VAL A 338 -19.81 -12.93 -27.85
C VAL A 338 -18.91 -11.71 -28.05
N ASN A 339 -17.59 -11.90 -28.19
CA ASN A 339 -16.66 -10.82 -28.51
C ASN A 339 -16.89 -10.28 -29.93
N GLU A 340 -17.12 -11.15 -30.92
CA GLU A 340 -17.44 -10.73 -32.28
C GLU A 340 -18.73 -9.91 -32.34
N LEU A 341 -19.78 -10.36 -31.64
CA LEU A 341 -21.03 -9.58 -31.51
C LEU A 341 -20.82 -8.25 -30.81
N PHE A 342 -20.02 -8.21 -29.75
CA PHE A 342 -19.72 -6.98 -29.03
C PHE A 342 -19.00 -5.98 -29.94
N GLN A 343 -17.96 -6.41 -30.66
CA GLN A 343 -17.23 -5.58 -31.62
C GLN A 343 -18.14 -5.09 -32.75
N LEU A 344 -19.01 -5.95 -33.30
CA LEU A 344 -19.99 -5.57 -34.31
C LEU A 344 -20.92 -4.44 -33.80
N HIS A 345 -21.40 -4.55 -32.57
CA HIS A 345 -22.26 -3.54 -31.96
C HIS A 345 -21.52 -2.24 -31.62
N CYS A 346 -20.23 -2.32 -31.24
CA CYS A 346 -19.38 -1.14 -31.13
C CYS A 346 -19.21 -0.41 -32.48
N ALA A 347 -18.96 -1.16 -33.56
CA ALA A 347 -18.81 -0.63 -34.91
C ALA A 347 -20.10 0.05 -35.41
N MET A 348 -21.26 -0.57 -35.17
CA MET A 348 -22.56 0.02 -35.53
C MET A 348 -22.87 1.34 -34.80
N LEU A 349 -22.28 1.56 -33.63
CA LEU A 349 -22.44 2.78 -32.84
C LEU A 349 -21.26 3.76 -32.98
N HIS A 350 -20.30 3.47 -33.86
CA HIS A 350 -19.09 4.27 -34.09
C HIS A 350 -18.22 4.45 -32.84
N LEU A 351 -18.06 3.39 -32.03
CA LEU A 351 -17.27 3.37 -30.79
C LEU A 351 -15.93 2.61 -30.92
N GLU A 352 -15.39 2.51 -32.15
CA GLU A 352 -14.23 1.66 -32.46
C GLU A 352 -12.95 2.12 -31.73
N GLU A 353 -12.65 3.43 -31.74
CA GLU A 353 -11.41 3.97 -31.16
C GLU A 353 -11.28 3.78 -29.64
N ASP A 354 -12.40 3.66 -28.93
CA ASP A 354 -12.44 3.53 -27.47
C ASP A 354 -12.35 2.05 -27.03
N THR A 355 -12.78 1.09 -27.85
CA THR A 355 -13.09 -0.27 -27.38
C THR A 355 -12.04 -1.34 -27.68
N ASP A 356 -10.97 -1.01 -28.41
CA ASP A 356 -9.89 -1.95 -28.78
C ASP A 356 -9.19 -2.60 -27.58
N GLN A 357 -9.20 -1.94 -26.42
CA GLN A 357 -8.58 -2.43 -25.18
C GLN A 357 -9.52 -3.29 -24.32
N LEU A 358 -10.78 -3.45 -24.74
CA LEU A 358 -11.83 -4.16 -24.00
C LEU A 358 -12.10 -5.52 -24.65
N ALA A 359 -12.14 -6.57 -23.84
CA ALA A 359 -12.56 -7.89 -24.27
C ALA A 359 -13.52 -8.50 -23.26
N LEU A 360 -14.63 -9.06 -23.73
CA LEU A 360 -15.53 -9.85 -22.89
C LEU A 360 -14.88 -11.21 -22.62
N THR A 361 -14.95 -11.66 -21.38
CA THR A 361 -14.41 -12.94 -20.94
C THR A 361 -15.54 -13.82 -20.43
N ILE A 362 -15.49 -15.11 -20.73
CA ILE A 362 -16.48 -16.06 -20.23
C ILE A 362 -15.78 -17.07 -19.33
N ARG A 363 -16.09 -17.02 -18.03
CA ARG A 363 -15.57 -18.02 -17.09
C ARG A 363 -16.43 -19.27 -17.15
N LEU A 364 -15.94 -20.32 -17.80
CA LEU A 364 -16.64 -21.61 -17.85
C LEU A 364 -16.83 -22.15 -16.42
N PRO A 365 -18.07 -22.52 -16.03
CA PRO A 365 -18.34 -23.02 -14.68
C PRO A 365 -17.65 -24.38 -14.47
N GLN A 366 -16.84 -24.48 -13.41
CA GLN A 366 -16.09 -25.68 -13.04
C GLN A 366 -16.96 -26.79 -12.37
N THR A 367 -18.17 -26.44 -11.92
CA THR A 367 -19.11 -27.36 -11.27
C THR A 367 -20.29 -27.70 -12.17
N ASP A 368 -20.73 -28.96 -12.15
CA ASP A 368 -21.87 -29.52 -12.90
C ASP A 368 -23.24 -29.06 -12.37
N SER A 369 -23.43 -27.77 -12.11
CA SER A 369 -24.77 -27.22 -11.90
C SER A 369 -25.42 -27.02 -13.27
N GLU A 370 -26.34 -27.90 -13.66
CA GLU A 370 -27.08 -27.88 -14.94
C GLU A 370 -27.88 -26.57 -15.17
N THR A 371 -27.96 -25.70 -14.16
CA THR A 371 -28.74 -24.46 -14.12
C THR A 371 -27.92 -23.18 -14.41
N ALA A 372 -26.62 -23.28 -14.72
CA ALA A 372 -25.79 -22.09 -14.93
C ALA A 372 -26.08 -21.40 -16.27
N CYS A 373 -26.54 -20.15 -16.22
CA CYS A 373 -26.80 -19.31 -17.39
C CYS A 373 -25.48 -18.67 -17.89
N GLY A 374 -25.28 -18.57 -19.21
CA GLY A 374 -24.08 -17.94 -19.79
C GLY A 374 -23.86 -16.51 -19.33
N TRP A 375 -24.94 -15.79 -19.03
CA TRP A 375 -24.90 -14.46 -18.44
C TRP A 375 -24.19 -14.35 -17.08
N ASP A 376 -24.27 -15.39 -16.25
CA ASP A 376 -23.60 -15.37 -14.93
C ASP A 376 -22.08 -15.58 -15.08
N CYS A 377 -21.68 -16.17 -16.20
CA CYS A 377 -20.29 -16.46 -16.56
C CYS A 377 -19.60 -15.29 -17.26
N LEU A 378 -20.36 -14.34 -17.81
CA LEU A 378 -19.86 -13.17 -18.52
C LEU A 378 -19.11 -12.21 -17.59
N GLY A 379 -17.92 -11.80 -18.00
CA GLY A 379 -17.12 -10.75 -17.39
C GLY A 379 -16.57 -9.82 -18.47
N LEU A 380 -16.11 -8.65 -18.05
CA LEU A 380 -15.40 -7.71 -18.91
C LEU A 380 -13.95 -7.65 -18.44
N SER A 381 -13.03 -7.76 -19.40
CA SER A 381 -11.61 -7.60 -19.19
C SER A 381 -11.13 -6.35 -19.92
N TYR A 382 -10.11 -5.72 -19.34
CA TYR A 382 -9.53 -4.50 -19.86
C TYR A 382 -8.01 -4.68 -19.89
N SER A 383 -7.45 -4.60 -21.09
CA SER A 383 -6.03 -4.73 -21.34
C SER A 383 -5.34 -3.40 -21.09
N VAL A 384 -4.69 -3.27 -19.93
CA VAL A 384 -4.05 -2.03 -19.52
C VAL A 384 -2.66 -1.89 -20.15
N ALA A 385 -2.45 -0.85 -20.94
CA ALA A 385 -1.13 -0.49 -21.43
C ALA A 385 -0.28 0.25 -20.37
N TYR A 386 1.04 0.28 -20.58
CA TYR A 386 1.90 1.22 -19.87
C TYR A 386 1.44 2.67 -20.16
N PRO A 387 1.42 3.58 -19.17
CA PRO A 387 1.82 3.47 -17.76
C PRO A 387 0.66 3.13 -16.79
N LEU A 388 -0.57 3.00 -17.30
CA LEU A 388 -1.79 2.97 -16.49
C LEU A 388 -1.97 1.72 -15.62
N HIS A 389 -1.21 0.66 -15.90
CA HIS A 389 -1.23 -0.61 -15.14
C HIS A 389 -0.95 -0.43 -13.64
N VAL A 390 -0.28 0.67 -13.27
CA VAL A 390 -0.03 1.05 -11.87
C VAL A 390 -1.31 1.48 -11.14
N ILE A 391 -2.21 2.21 -11.81
CA ILE A 391 -3.49 2.63 -11.22
C ILE A 391 -4.52 1.50 -11.36
N PHE A 392 -4.57 0.84 -12.52
CA PHE A 392 -5.51 -0.25 -12.79
C PHE A 392 -4.90 -1.60 -12.45
N THR A 393 -4.63 -1.80 -11.15
CA THR A 393 -4.13 -3.09 -10.67
C THR A 393 -5.17 -4.20 -10.86
N PRO A 394 -4.74 -5.48 -10.95
CA PRO A 394 -5.66 -6.60 -11.10
C PRO A 394 -6.77 -6.61 -10.03
N GLY A 395 -6.43 -6.29 -8.78
CA GLY A 395 -7.41 -6.21 -7.68
C GLY A 395 -8.44 -5.08 -7.83
N ILE A 396 -8.08 -3.99 -8.50
CA ILE A 396 -9.01 -2.92 -8.87
C ILE A 396 -9.93 -3.38 -10.01
N LEU A 397 -9.38 -4.03 -11.04
CA LEU A 397 -10.17 -4.55 -12.16
C LEU A 397 -11.18 -5.62 -11.70
N THR A 398 -10.84 -6.46 -10.72
CA THR A 398 -11.80 -7.41 -10.16
C THR A 398 -12.99 -6.71 -9.48
N LYS A 399 -12.77 -5.57 -8.83
CA LYS A 399 -13.83 -4.78 -8.21
C LYS A 399 -14.75 -4.16 -9.27
N TYR A 400 -14.18 -3.62 -10.35
CA TYR A 400 -14.96 -3.16 -11.50
C TYR A 400 -15.76 -4.28 -12.16
N ALA A 401 -15.19 -5.47 -12.32
CA ALA A 401 -15.89 -6.62 -12.88
C ALA A 401 -17.10 -7.05 -12.01
N HIS A 402 -17.01 -6.94 -10.68
CA HIS A 402 -18.15 -7.18 -9.79
C HIS A 402 -19.25 -6.14 -9.97
N LEU A 403 -18.89 -4.86 -10.06
CA LEU A 403 -19.85 -3.78 -10.34
C LEU A 403 -20.54 -3.98 -11.69
N PHE A 404 -19.76 -4.27 -12.73
CA PHE A 404 -20.26 -4.53 -14.09
C PHE A 404 -21.30 -5.65 -14.11
N ARG A 405 -21.00 -6.81 -13.51
CA ARG A 405 -21.93 -7.94 -13.45
C ARG A 405 -23.26 -7.56 -12.78
N PHE A 406 -23.20 -6.83 -11.67
CA PHE A 406 -24.40 -6.41 -10.95
C PHE A 406 -25.24 -5.41 -11.75
N LEU A 407 -24.61 -4.37 -12.31
CA LEU A 407 -25.29 -3.36 -13.12
C LEU A 407 -25.90 -3.99 -14.40
N LEU A 408 -25.19 -4.94 -15.00
CA LEU A 408 -25.66 -5.65 -16.19
C LEU A 408 -26.89 -6.49 -15.86
N ASP A 409 -26.94 -7.13 -14.69
CA ASP A 409 -28.10 -7.92 -14.28
C ASP A 409 -29.37 -7.06 -14.08
N VAL A 410 -29.21 -5.87 -13.50
CA VAL A 410 -30.29 -4.88 -13.38
C VAL A 410 -30.77 -4.44 -14.77
N ARG A 411 -29.85 -4.09 -15.67
CA ARG A 411 -30.17 -3.64 -17.04
C ARG A 411 -30.85 -4.73 -17.86
N ARG A 412 -30.41 -5.99 -17.73
CA ARG A 412 -31.05 -7.14 -18.38
C ARG A 412 -32.48 -7.34 -17.89
N THR A 413 -32.68 -7.28 -16.57
CA THR A 413 -34.02 -7.41 -15.97
C THR A 413 -34.96 -6.31 -16.49
N GLN A 414 -34.46 -5.09 -16.64
CA GLN A 414 -35.21 -3.98 -17.23
C GLN A 414 -35.62 -4.26 -18.69
N ASP A 415 -34.71 -4.71 -19.55
CA ASP A 415 -35.04 -5.00 -20.96
C ASP A 415 -36.04 -6.16 -21.10
N VAL A 416 -35.90 -7.19 -20.27
CA VAL A 416 -36.84 -8.32 -20.21
C VAL A 416 -38.26 -7.88 -19.80
N LEU A 417 -38.38 -7.01 -18.80
CA LEU A 417 -39.68 -6.45 -18.39
C LEU A 417 -40.28 -5.53 -19.46
N LEU A 418 -39.45 -4.73 -20.15
CA LEU A 418 -39.88 -3.93 -21.28
C LEU A 418 -40.45 -4.80 -22.42
N ARG A 419 -39.83 -5.95 -22.71
CA ARG A 419 -40.35 -6.93 -23.68
C ARG A 419 -41.73 -7.45 -23.27
N CYS A 420 -41.95 -7.73 -21.99
CA CYS A 420 -43.25 -8.15 -21.48
C CYS A 420 -44.31 -7.07 -21.70
N TRP A 421 -44.00 -5.81 -21.39
CA TRP A 421 -44.90 -4.68 -21.61
C TRP A 421 -45.22 -4.47 -23.10
N LEU A 422 -44.23 -4.57 -23.98
CA LEU A 422 -44.43 -4.50 -25.44
C LEU A 422 -45.33 -5.64 -25.96
N GLN A 423 -45.22 -6.83 -25.37
CA GLN A 423 -46.09 -7.96 -25.73
C GLN A 423 -47.53 -7.76 -25.23
N GLN A 424 -47.71 -7.18 -24.05
CA GLN A 424 -49.03 -6.83 -23.49
C GLN A 424 -49.74 -5.76 -24.31
N THR A 425 -49.02 -4.78 -24.85
CA THR A 425 -49.59 -3.71 -25.68
C THR A 425 -49.94 -4.16 -27.10
N LYS A 426 -49.21 -5.13 -27.67
CA LYS A 426 -49.50 -5.72 -28.99
C LYS A 426 -50.70 -6.65 -28.98
N ASN A 427 -50.88 -7.43 -27.91
CA ASN A 427 -52.07 -8.24 -27.73
C ASN A 427 -53.20 -7.30 -27.33
N LYS A 428 -54.17 -7.04 -28.22
CA LYS A 428 -55.40 -6.30 -27.88
C LYS A 428 -55.97 -6.90 -26.59
N VAL A 429 -55.90 -6.14 -25.50
CA VAL A 429 -56.25 -6.59 -24.15
C VAL A 429 -57.67 -7.17 -24.18
N SER A 430 -57.80 -8.49 -24.02
CA SER A 430 -59.06 -9.02 -23.50
C SER A 430 -59.19 -8.48 -22.09
N CYS A 431 -60.31 -7.84 -21.76
CA CYS A 431 -60.57 -7.26 -20.44
C CYS A 431 -60.84 -8.34 -19.39
N ASP A 432 -59.99 -9.38 -19.33
CA ASP A 432 -60.05 -10.42 -18.32
C ASP A 432 -59.33 -9.95 -17.05
N GLU A 433 -59.85 -10.34 -15.90
CA GLU A 433 -59.31 -9.96 -14.59
C GLU A 433 -57.85 -10.45 -14.42
N GLU A 434 -57.53 -11.62 -14.96
CA GLU A 434 -56.17 -12.19 -14.99
C GLU A 434 -55.20 -11.33 -15.82
N SER A 435 -55.62 -10.88 -17.00
CA SER A 435 -54.82 -10.02 -17.89
C SER A 435 -54.54 -8.66 -17.25
N MET A 436 -55.50 -8.10 -16.52
CA MET A 436 -55.31 -6.86 -15.75
C MET A 436 -54.34 -7.04 -14.58
N GLN A 437 -54.41 -8.17 -13.85
CA GLN A 437 -53.47 -8.48 -12.77
C GLN A 437 -52.03 -8.63 -13.29
N LEU A 438 -51.84 -9.32 -14.42
CA LEU A 438 -50.52 -9.49 -15.05
C LEU A 438 -49.95 -8.16 -15.57
N ALA A 439 -50.79 -7.29 -16.14
CA ALA A 439 -50.38 -5.96 -16.59
C ALA A 439 -50.05 -5.03 -15.42
N HIS A 440 -50.79 -5.12 -14.32
CA HIS A 440 -50.49 -4.38 -13.10
C HIS A 440 -49.14 -4.81 -12.51
N MET A 441 -48.87 -6.11 -12.45
CA MET A 441 -47.63 -6.63 -11.88
C MET A 441 -46.41 -6.38 -12.75
N SER A 442 -46.53 -6.50 -14.07
CA SER A 442 -45.42 -6.15 -14.98
C SER A 442 -45.04 -4.68 -14.84
N LEU A 443 -46.02 -3.77 -14.79
CA LEU A 443 -45.79 -2.34 -14.60
C LEU A 443 -45.11 -2.06 -13.25
N HIS A 444 -45.58 -2.72 -12.20
CA HIS A 444 -45.09 -2.54 -10.85
C HIS A 444 -43.65 -3.08 -10.68
N MET A 445 -43.34 -4.24 -11.25
CA MET A 445 -41.97 -4.77 -11.33
C MET A 445 -41.06 -3.84 -12.15
N SER A 446 -41.53 -3.32 -13.30
CA SER A 446 -40.77 -2.39 -14.15
C SER A 446 -40.45 -1.10 -13.40
N SER A 447 -41.44 -0.50 -12.74
CA SER A 447 -41.26 0.73 -11.96
C SER A 447 -40.23 0.59 -10.84
N LEU A 448 -40.21 -0.55 -10.14
CA LEU A 448 -39.23 -0.84 -9.10
C LEU A 448 -37.80 -0.98 -9.68
N VAL A 449 -37.66 -1.72 -10.78
CA VAL A 449 -36.34 -1.93 -11.43
C VAL A 449 -35.84 -0.63 -12.07
N GLU A 450 -36.71 0.18 -12.67
CA GLU A 450 -36.38 1.50 -13.22
C GLU A 450 -35.93 2.47 -12.12
N SER A 451 -36.63 2.49 -10.98
CA SER A 451 -36.26 3.32 -9.83
C SER A 451 -34.90 2.93 -9.26
N LEU A 452 -34.63 1.61 -9.18
CA LEU A 452 -33.34 1.09 -8.76
C LEU A 452 -32.22 1.46 -9.76
N GLN A 453 -32.45 1.27 -11.07
CA GLN A 453 -31.48 1.60 -12.11
C GLN A 453 -31.16 3.10 -12.12
N TYR A 454 -32.18 3.96 -11.98
CA TYR A 454 -32.00 5.41 -11.94
C TYR A 454 -31.16 5.84 -10.73
N TYR A 455 -31.42 5.28 -9.54
CA TYR A 455 -30.58 5.49 -8.36
C TYR A 455 -29.12 5.06 -8.61
N LEU A 456 -28.91 3.84 -9.10
CA LEU A 456 -27.58 3.29 -9.30
C LEU A 456 -26.77 4.10 -10.33
N GLN A 457 -27.39 4.51 -11.44
CA GLN A 457 -26.67 5.23 -12.49
C GLN A 457 -26.52 6.73 -12.18
N VAL A 458 -27.59 7.43 -11.80
CA VAL A 458 -27.57 8.90 -11.68
C VAL A 458 -27.07 9.34 -10.31
N ASP A 459 -27.63 8.81 -9.23
CA ASP A 459 -27.28 9.28 -7.88
C ASP A 459 -25.94 8.72 -7.41
N VAL A 460 -25.57 7.51 -7.83
CA VAL A 460 -24.36 6.83 -7.39
C VAL A 460 -23.25 6.95 -8.43
N VAL A 461 -23.39 6.35 -9.61
CA VAL A 461 -22.30 6.31 -10.60
C VAL A 461 -21.92 7.70 -11.11
N GLU A 462 -22.86 8.48 -11.66
CA GLU A 462 -22.54 9.78 -12.25
C GLU A 462 -22.08 10.80 -11.21
N SER A 463 -22.70 10.83 -10.02
CA SER A 463 -22.30 11.77 -8.96
C SER A 463 -20.88 11.49 -8.45
N GLN A 464 -20.54 10.22 -8.19
CA GLN A 464 -19.22 9.84 -7.71
C GLN A 464 -18.17 9.98 -8.81
N PHE A 465 -18.53 9.71 -10.07
CA PHE A 465 -17.60 9.85 -11.20
C PHE A 465 -17.27 11.31 -11.47
N ALA A 466 -18.26 12.21 -11.44
CA ALA A 466 -18.01 13.65 -11.55
C ALA A 466 -17.07 14.15 -10.45
N ALA A 467 -17.27 13.69 -9.20
CA ALA A 467 -16.38 14.02 -8.09
C ALA A 467 -14.94 13.48 -8.30
N LEU A 468 -14.78 12.27 -8.84
CA LEU A 468 -13.47 11.72 -9.18
C LEU A 468 -12.77 12.56 -10.26
N VAL A 469 -13.44 12.83 -11.38
CA VAL A 469 -12.86 13.60 -12.50
C VAL A 469 -12.44 14.99 -12.03
N GLN A 470 -13.26 15.66 -11.22
CA GLN A 470 -12.91 16.97 -10.65
C GLN A 470 -11.67 16.90 -9.75
N ARG A 471 -11.52 15.86 -8.92
CA ARG A 471 -10.32 15.66 -8.08
C ARG A 471 -9.07 15.39 -8.90
N VAL A 472 -9.18 14.62 -9.98
CA VAL A 472 -8.06 14.32 -10.90
C VAL A 472 -7.59 15.59 -11.62
N GLN A 473 -8.53 16.46 -12.03
CA GLN A 473 -8.21 17.71 -12.72
C GLN A 473 -7.65 18.80 -11.79
N THR A 474 -8.01 18.79 -10.51
CA THR A 474 -7.58 19.82 -9.54
C THR A 474 -6.26 19.51 -8.84
N THR A 475 -5.92 18.23 -8.74
CA THR A 475 -4.75 17.76 -7.98
C THR A 475 -3.58 17.48 -8.90
N ARG A 476 -2.36 17.89 -8.52
CA ARG A 476 -1.10 17.59 -9.25
C ARG A 476 -0.23 16.53 -8.56
N ASP A 477 -0.83 15.75 -7.69
CA ASP A 477 -0.16 14.67 -6.94
C ASP A 477 -0.76 13.32 -7.37
N PHE A 478 0.11 12.42 -7.83
CA PHE A 478 -0.26 11.07 -8.25
C PHE A 478 -0.86 10.23 -7.10
N GLU A 479 -0.31 10.31 -5.88
CA GLU A 479 -0.81 9.51 -4.74
C GLU A 479 -2.24 9.92 -4.38
N ALA A 480 -2.53 11.22 -4.47
CA ALA A 480 -3.86 11.75 -4.24
C ALA A 480 -4.86 11.25 -5.30
N ILE A 481 -4.44 11.08 -6.56
CA ILE A 481 -5.25 10.46 -7.62
C ILE A 481 -5.53 9.00 -7.31
N GLN A 482 -4.49 8.23 -6.95
CA GLN A 482 -4.63 6.81 -6.61
C GLN A 482 -5.57 6.61 -5.41
N GLN A 483 -5.45 7.47 -4.39
CA GLN A 483 -6.34 7.46 -3.23
C GLN A 483 -7.76 7.88 -3.60
N ALA A 484 -7.94 8.92 -4.42
CA ALA A 484 -9.24 9.37 -4.89
C ALA A 484 -9.96 8.27 -5.68
N HIS A 485 -9.25 7.58 -6.56
CA HIS A 485 -9.77 6.44 -7.33
C HIS A 485 -10.15 5.25 -6.42
N SER A 486 -9.30 4.92 -5.45
CA SER A 486 -9.59 3.86 -4.47
C SER A 486 -10.81 4.18 -3.60
N CYS A 487 -10.95 5.45 -3.19
CA CYS A 487 -12.09 5.96 -2.44
C CYS A 487 -13.38 5.95 -3.29
N PHE A 488 -13.30 6.39 -4.55
CA PHE A 488 -14.38 6.31 -5.52
C PHE A 488 -14.91 4.89 -5.65
N LEU A 489 -14.03 3.92 -5.92
CA LEU A 489 -14.42 2.52 -6.12
C LEU A 489 -14.97 1.88 -4.84
N GLY A 490 -14.39 2.20 -3.68
CA GLY A 490 -14.92 1.77 -2.38
C GLY A 490 -16.31 2.33 -2.08
N THR A 491 -16.53 3.60 -2.41
CA THR A 491 -17.82 4.27 -2.26
C THR A 491 -18.87 3.70 -3.21
N LEU A 492 -18.51 3.43 -4.48
CA LEU A 492 -19.39 2.75 -5.42
C LEU A 492 -19.81 1.37 -4.93
N LEU A 493 -18.86 0.54 -4.46
CA LEU A 493 -19.18 -0.80 -3.94
C LEU A 493 -20.10 -0.74 -2.70
N ALA A 494 -19.95 0.27 -1.85
CA ALA A 494 -20.81 0.48 -0.70
C ALA A 494 -22.22 0.94 -1.11
N GLN A 495 -22.32 1.98 -1.96
CA GLN A 495 -23.60 2.59 -2.36
C GLN A 495 -24.40 1.74 -3.35
N THR A 496 -23.75 0.84 -4.09
CA THR A 496 -24.43 -0.20 -4.90
C THR A 496 -24.89 -1.40 -4.04
N PHE A 497 -24.65 -1.36 -2.74
CA PHE A 497 -25.00 -2.37 -1.74
C PHE A 497 -24.33 -3.73 -1.90
N ILE A 498 -23.36 -3.89 -2.81
CA ILE A 498 -22.64 -5.15 -3.05
C ILE A 498 -21.92 -5.62 -1.77
N LEU A 499 -21.44 -4.70 -0.95
CA LEU A 499 -20.78 -5.01 0.32
C LEU A 499 -21.76 -5.45 1.43
N LEU A 500 -23.04 -5.03 1.36
CA LEU A 500 -24.07 -5.36 2.34
C LEU A 500 -24.81 -6.65 1.93
N LYS A 501 -24.21 -7.80 2.25
CA LYS A 501 -24.71 -9.14 1.84
C LYS A 501 -26.24 -9.32 1.98
N PRO A 502 -26.88 -9.03 3.13
CA PRO A 502 -28.33 -9.27 3.28
C PRO A 502 -29.18 -8.45 2.29
N LEU A 503 -28.82 -7.18 2.07
CA LEU A 503 -29.55 -6.32 1.15
C LEU A 503 -29.28 -6.72 -0.30
N HIS A 504 -28.03 -7.06 -0.63
CA HIS A 504 -27.66 -7.51 -1.96
C HIS A 504 -28.36 -8.83 -2.35
N GLU A 505 -28.49 -9.78 -1.42
CA GLU A 505 -29.21 -11.03 -1.63
C GLU A 505 -30.69 -10.80 -1.93
N HIS A 506 -31.37 -9.91 -1.19
CA HIS A 506 -32.76 -9.55 -1.49
C HIS A 506 -32.91 -8.83 -2.83
N ILE A 507 -32.01 -7.90 -3.19
CA ILE A 507 -32.04 -7.25 -4.51
C ILE A 507 -31.89 -8.30 -5.62
N ARG A 508 -30.94 -9.23 -5.47
CA ARG A 508 -30.72 -10.29 -6.45
C ARG A 508 -31.94 -11.21 -6.58
N GLU A 509 -32.58 -11.57 -5.47
CA GLU A 509 -33.79 -12.39 -5.49
C GLU A 509 -34.95 -11.66 -6.16
N VAL A 510 -35.13 -10.36 -5.88
CA VAL A 510 -36.13 -9.54 -6.57
C VAL A 510 -35.89 -9.52 -8.08
N LEU A 511 -34.65 -9.30 -8.53
CA LEU A 511 -34.29 -9.34 -9.96
C LEU A 511 -34.51 -10.74 -10.58
N ARG A 512 -34.25 -11.81 -9.82
CA ARG A 512 -34.50 -13.20 -10.25
C ARG A 512 -36.00 -13.47 -10.41
N LEU A 513 -36.82 -13.02 -9.47
CA LEU A 513 -38.29 -13.15 -9.53
C LEU A 513 -38.88 -12.35 -10.69
N CYS A 514 -38.38 -11.14 -10.97
CA CYS A 514 -38.77 -10.36 -12.15
C CYS A 514 -38.47 -11.09 -13.47
N ARG A 515 -37.27 -11.68 -13.60
CA ARG A 515 -36.90 -12.48 -14.78
C ARG A 515 -37.74 -13.74 -14.90
N SER A 516 -37.92 -14.48 -13.81
CA SER A 516 -38.76 -15.68 -13.79
C SER A 516 -40.22 -15.37 -14.17
N PHE A 517 -40.77 -14.24 -13.69
CA PHE A 517 -42.10 -13.78 -14.10
C PHE A 517 -42.15 -13.51 -15.60
N ALA A 518 -41.15 -12.82 -16.13
CA ALA A 518 -41.09 -12.49 -17.54
C ALA A 518 -40.93 -13.71 -18.46
N ASP A 519 -40.08 -14.67 -18.08
CA ASP A 519 -39.91 -15.92 -18.84
C ASP A 519 -41.23 -16.71 -18.91
N LEU A 520 -41.90 -16.88 -17.76
CA LEU A 520 -43.20 -17.55 -17.68
C LEU A 520 -44.29 -16.79 -18.46
N PHE A 521 -44.28 -15.45 -18.41
CA PHE A 521 -45.24 -14.61 -19.11
C PHE A 521 -45.05 -14.68 -20.63
N LEU A 522 -43.80 -14.64 -21.11
CA LEU A 522 -43.47 -14.73 -22.53
C LEU A 522 -43.71 -16.13 -23.11
N LEU A 523 -43.50 -17.18 -22.31
CA LEU A 523 -43.80 -18.58 -22.67
C LEU A 523 -45.29 -18.94 -22.59
N ARG A 524 -46.15 -18.03 -22.07
CA ARG A 524 -47.59 -18.25 -21.83
C ARG A 524 -47.87 -19.49 -20.97
N GLU A 525 -47.10 -19.66 -19.90
CA GLU A 525 -47.31 -20.74 -18.92
C GLU A 525 -48.56 -20.53 -18.04
N ASP A 526 -48.92 -21.56 -17.25
CA ASP A 526 -50.07 -21.57 -16.35
C ASP A 526 -50.10 -20.36 -15.40
N PHE A 527 -51.25 -19.68 -15.34
CA PHE A 527 -51.49 -18.54 -14.45
C PHE A 527 -51.19 -18.82 -12.97
N LYS A 528 -51.39 -20.07 -12.51
CA LYS A 528 -51.07 -20.49 -11.12
C LYS A 528 -49.59 -20.34 -10.77
N LYS A 529 -48.69 -20.62 -11.72
CA LYS A 529 -47.24 -20.47 -11.52
C LYS A 529 -46.86 -18.99 -11.46
N LEU A 530 -47.43 -18.18 -12.36
CA LEU A 530 -47.26 -16.72 -12.36
C LEU A 530 -47.73 -16.10 -11.04
N GLN A 531 -48.89 -16.53 -10.52
CA GLN A 531 -49.42 -16.06 -9.25
C GLN A 531 -48.51 -16.40 -8.05
N GLY A 532 -47.83 -17.54 -8.09
CA GLY A 532 -46.81 -17.91 -7.10
C GLY A 532 -45.62 -16.94 -7.10
N VAL A 533 -45.09 -16.63 -8.29
CA VAL A 533 -43.97 -15.68 -8.45
C VAL A 533 -44.38 -14.27 -8.02
N MET A 534 -45.60 -13.83 -8.37
CA MET A 534 -46.14 -12.53 -7.95
C MET A 534 -46.18 -12.37 -6.42
N LYS A 535 -46.68 -13.39 -5.70
CA LYS A 535 -46.71 -13.37 -4.22
C LYS A 535 -45.32 -13.36 -3.59
N ASN A 536 -44.40 -14.14 -4.15
CA ASN A 536 -43.01 -14.15 -3.68
C ASN A 536 -42.35 -12.78 -3.88
N PHE A 537 -42.59 -12.14 -5.03
CA PHE A 537 -42.08 -10.80 -5.32
C PHE A 537 -42.60 -9.76 -4.34
N GLU A 538 -43.89 -9.76 -4.01
CA GLU A 538 -44.45 -8.83 -3.03
C GLU A 538 -43.83 -9.02 -1.63
N THR A 539 -43.60 -10.28 -1.24
CA THR A 539 -42.97 -10.63 0.04
C THR A 539 -41.53 -10.12 0.10
N GLU A 540 -40.72 -10.42 -0.92
CA GLU A 540 -39.32 -9.97 -1.00
C GLU A 540 -39.21 -8.45 -1.08
N ARG A 541 -40.10 -7.79 -1.83
CA ARG A 541 -40.16 -6.33 -1.88
C ARG A 541 -40.43 -5.72 -0.51
N TYR A 542 -41.39 -6.27 0.24
CA TYR A 542 -41.69 -5.80 1.59
C TYR A 542 -40.47 -5.96 2.53
N LEU A 543 -39.78 -7.11 2.45
CA LEU A 543 -38.56 -7.34 3.22
C LEU A 543 -37.46 -6.33 2.86
N LEU A 544 -37.25 -6.07 1.58
CA LEU A 544 -36.29 -5.09 1.08
C LEU A 544 -36.59 -3.67 1.60
N LEU A 545 -37.85 -3.22 1.49
CA LEU A 545 -38.27 -1.91 2.00
C LEU A 545 -38.14 -1.81 3.54
N ARG A 546 -38.42 -2.89 4.27
CA ARG A 546 -38.24 -2.94 5.72
C ARG A 546 -36.77 -2.85 6.10
N ILE A 547 -35.88 -3.54 5.38
CA ILE A 547 -34.44 -3.47 5.62
C ILE A 547 -33.94 -2.05 5.31
N LEU A 548 -34.31 -1.49 4.15
CA LEU A 548 -33.93 -0.13 3.77
C LEU A 548 -34.42 0.92 4.79
N SER A 549 -35.64 0.81 5.29
CA SER A 549 -36.16 1.74 6.33
C SER A 549 -35.42 1.58 7.66
N THR A 550 -35.06 0.36 8.07
CA THR A 550 -34.24 0.15 9.27
C THR A 550 -32.82 0.72 9.11
N LEU A 551 -32.24 0.63 7.92
CA LEU A 551 -30.91 1.18 7.62
C LEU A 551 -30.93 2.70 7.54
N ALA A 552 -31.95 3.28 6.89
CA ALA A 552 -32.16 4.73 6.83
C ALA A 552 -32.26 5.34 8.24
N ASN A 553 -32.99 4.68 9.14
CA ASN A 553 -33.16 5.13 10.53
C ASN A 553 -31.91 4.98 11.40
N ARG A 554 -31.01 4.03 11.08
CA ARG A 554 -29.80 3.76 11.88
C ARG A 554 -28.58 4.57 11.45
N HIS A 555 -28.42 4.78 10.15
CA HIS A 555 -27.20 5.36 9.59
C HIS A 555 -27.33 6.84 9.16
N SER A 556 -28.55 7.41 9.20
CA SER A 556 -28.86 8.77 8.68
C SER A 556 -28.23 9.05 7.31
N GLU A 557 -28.03 8.01 6.50
CA GLU A 557 -27.36 8.11 5.23
C GLU A 557 -28.35 8.65 4.20
N MET A 558 -28.12 9.90 3.78
CA MET A 558 -29.00 10.66 2.88
C MET A 558 -29.35 9.88 1.59
N HIS A 559 -28.42 9.07 1.08
CA HIS A 559 -28.59 8.28 -0.13
C HIS A 559 -29.56 7.10 0.05
N ILE A 560 -29.58 6.44 1.21
CA ILE A 560 -30.52 5.34 1.50
C ILE A 560 -31.94 5.89 1.65
N SER A 561 -32.08 7.04 2.30
CA SER A 561 -33.37 7.72 2.44
C SER A 561 -33.92 8.19 1.09
N GLN A 562 -33.06 8.70 0.20
CA GLN A 562 -33.45 9.07 -1.17
C GLN A 562 -33.89 7.86 -2.00
N LEU A 563 -33.17 6.74 -1.91
CA LEU A 563 -33.58 5.49 -2.55
C LEU A 563 -34.93 5.01 -2.00
N LEU A 564 -35.11 5.03 -0.68
CA LEU A 564 -36.37 4.62 -0.05
C LEU A 564 -37.54 5.48 -0.53
N LEU A 565 -37.37 6.81 -0.60
CA LEU A 565 -38.40 7.72 -1.12
C LEU A 565 -38.76 7.44 -2.59
N ARG A 566 -37.79 7.06 -3.42
CA ARG A 566 -38.02 6.71 -4.82
C ARG A 566 -38.72 5.35 -4.96
N LEU A 567 -38.28 4.35 -4.19
CA LEU A 567 -38.87 3.02 -4.18
C LEU A 567 -40.29 3.02 -3.57
N ASP A 568 -40.58 3.95 -2.67
CA ASP A 568 -41.88 4.12 -2.00
C ASP A 568 -42.76 5.20 -2.63
N TYR A 569 -42.41 5.72 -3.82
CA TYR A 569 -43.22 6.72 -4.54
C TYR A 569 -44.66 6.24 -4.83
N SER A 570 -44.90 4.92 -4.80
CA SER A 570 -46.23 4.30 -4.89
C SER A 570 -47.02 4.24 -3.57
N ASN A 571 -46.56 4.89 -2.49
CA ASN A 571 -47.24 4.96 -1.18
C ASN A 571 -47.52 3.58 -0.54
N PHE A 572 -46.63 2.59 -0.73
CA PHE A 572 -46.89 1.25 -0.22
C PHE A 572 -46.66 1.16 1.29
N LEU A 573 -45.64 1.83 1.84
CA LEU A 573 -45.39 1.83 3.28
C LEU A 573 -46.40 2.69 4.04
N SER A 574 -46.86 3.80 3.46
CA SER A 574 -47.91 4.64 4.05
C SER A 574 -49.26 3.92 4.11
N LEU A 575 -49.58 3.06 3.13
CA LEU A 575 -50.77 2.20 3.16
C LEU A 575 -50.63 0.98 4.09
N ALA A 576 -49.41 0.43 4.26
CA ALA A 576 -49.16 -0.69 5.16
C ALA A 576 -49.17 -0.28 6.64
N GLN A 577 -48.68 0.92 6.96
CA GLN A 577 -48.78 1.50 8.31
C GLN A 577 -50.21 1.91 8.69
N ALA A 578 -51.08 2.21 7.71
CA ALA A 578 -52.49 2.52 7.94
C ALA A 578 -53.38 1.28 8.16
N LYS A 579 -52.83 0.05 8.01
CA LYS A 579 -53.53 -1.23 8.20
C LYS A 579 -53.06 -2.02 9.43
N GLN A 580 -52.14 -1.47 10.22
CA GLN A 580 -51.88 -1.88 11.61
C GLN A 580 -52.58 -0.92 12.55
#